data_AF-A0A2V8DME2-F1
#
_entry.id   AF-A0A2V8DME2-F1
#
_cell.length_a   1.000
_cell.length_b   1.000
_cell.length_c   1.000
_cell.angle_alpha   90.00
_cell.angle_beta   90.00
_cell.angle_gamma   90.00
#
_symmetry.space_group_name_H-M   'P 1'
#
loop_
_entity.id
_entity.type
_entity.pdbx_description
1 polymer ?
#
loop_
_entity_poly.entity_id
_entity_poly.type
_entity_poly.pdbx_seq_one_letter_code
_entity_poly.pdbx_strand_id
1 'polypeptide(L)'
;MASALVERGLAAPAPTGAEASAFQPVPHPGVRLVPTVARATNVPWIDSNGWRFQRGLQKASYTKLPAGSAPLAAAEAFTFNVDAILNPDPADVEELGRMLQFLRANDQPPLPAMANIAIVDDRSDLMAEALNILTRRNLLYRVVSARDPALGLTVQLGTPDFPRNAAANPNEFAARVRAKLGDDNRLVRLYGTSTVIARLTGDGKRARLYLLAFDRSRRRQQADDPQAIRVRLLGRYRPAKLAAFGAGSNASLTDVRHTADTTEFWIPSFNAIAIIDLDPISDAAVLESAYSPRELDLEPDPQREEWRNAPRVVVGRDKAGQPIPGPPTGIRSRWTNDHLYLLYICPYDELNLKPDPT
;
A
#
# COMPACT_ATOMS: atom_id res chain seq x y z
N MET A 1 17.49 -1.57 -30.94
CA MET A 1 17.75 -1.30 -29.51
C MET A 1 16.57 -1.71 -28.64
N ALA A 2 15.34 -1.18 -28.81
CA ALA A 2 14.16 -1.72 -28.12
C ALA A 2 13.87 -3.20 -28.47
N SER A 3 14.22 -3.63 -29.69
CA SER A 3 14.22 -5.05 -30.11
C SER A 3 14.97 -5.97 -29.16
N ALA A 4 16.03 -5.49 -28.49
CA ALA A 4 16.80 -6.28 -27.54
C ALA A 4 15.96 -6.70 -26.31
N LEU A 5 14.93 -5.92 -25.94
CA LEU A 5 14.00 -6.30 -24.87
C LEU A 5 13.10 -7.46 -25.30
N VAL A 6 12.73 -7.50 -26.57
CA VAL A 6 11.94 -8.59 -27.17
C VAL A 6 12.80 -9.84 -27.32
N GLU A 7 14.02 -9.70 -27.82
CA GLU A 7 14.99 -10.80 -27.97
C GLU A 7 15.33 -11.45 -26.62
N ARG A 8 15.44 -10.65 -25.54
CA ARG A 8 15.61 -11.13 -24.16
C ARG A 8 14.31 -11.70 -23.55
N GLY A 9 13.22 -11.72 -24.30
CA GLY A 9 11.90 -12.17 -23.86
C GLY A 9 11.32 -11.33 -22.73
N LEU A 10 11.79 -10.10 -22.50
CA LEU A 10 11.30 -9.19 -21.45
C LEU A 10 10.04 -8.42 -21.89
N ALA A 11 9.84 -8.25 -23.19
CA ALA A 11 8.66 -7.63 -23.80
C ALA A 11 8.19 -8.44 -25.01
N ALA A 12 6.92 -8.28 -25.39
CA ALA A 12 6.42 -8.75 -26.67
C ALA A 12 6.71 -7.73 -27.78
N PRO A 13 6.78 -8.14 -29.06
CA PRO A 13 6.75 -7.20 -30.18
C PRO A 13 5.51 -6.30 -30.09
N ALA A 14 5.65 -5.04 -30.54
CA ALA A 14 4.50 -4.15 -30.61
C ALA A 14 3.45 -4.73 -31.59
N PRO A 15 2.16 -4.70 -31.23
CA PRO A 15 1.10 -5.14 -32.14
C PRO A 15 1.06 -4.25 -33.39
N THR A 16 0.51 -4.77 -34.48
CA THR A 16 0.37 -4.04 -35.75
C THR A 16 -1.07 -4.07 -36.23
N GLY A 17 -1.43 -3.18 -37.17
CA GLY A 17 -2.77 -3.16 -37.77
C GLY A 17 -3.91 -2.95 -36.77
N ALA A 18 -4.93 -3.80 -36.85
CA ALA A 18 -6.14 -3.69 -36.04
C ALA A 18 -5.87 -3.85 -34.53
N GLU A 19 -4.91 -4.67 -34.14
CA GLU A 19 -4.56 -4.85 -32.72
C GLU A 19 -3.93 -3.60 -32.12
N ALA A 20 -3.09 -2.90 -32.90
CA ALA A 20 -2.49 -1.63 -32.49
C ALA A 20 -3.55 -0.53 -32.30
N SER A 21 -4.61 -0.53 -33.12
CA SER A 21 -5.69 0.46 -33.05
C SER A 21 -6.53 0.37 -31.76
N ALA A 22 -6.47 -0.75 -31.04
CA ALA A 22 -7.13 -0.92 -29.76
C ALA A 22 -6.41 -0.18 -28.61
N PHE A 23 -5.16 0.25 -28.81
CA PHE A 23 -4.38 1.00 -27.82
C PHE A 23 -4.62 2.49 -27.96
N GLN A 24 -4.97 3.16 -26.86
CA GLN A 24 -5.22 4.60 -26.89
C GLN A 24 -3.96 5.37 -26.50
N PRO A 25 -3.59 6.44 -27.23
CA PRO A 25 -2.46 7.28 -26.87
C PRO A 25 -2.61 7.90 -25.48
N VAL A 26 -1.55 7.83 -24.68
CA VAL A 26 -1.48 8.44 -23.35
C VAL A 26 -0.21 9.28 -23.19
N PRO A 27 -0.25 10.38 -22.40
CA PRO A 27 0.95 11.15 -22.08
C PRO A 27 1.94 10.31 -21.26
N HIS A 28 3.23 10.63 -21.34
CA HIS A 28 4.22 10.01 -20.46
C HIS A 28 3.99 10.43 -19.00
N PRO A 29 4.23 9.55 -18.02
CA PRO A 29 4.17 9.93 -16.63
C PRO A 29 5.38 10.79 -16.25
N GLY A 30 5.23 11.61 -15.21
CA GLY A 30 6.35 12.39 -14.69
C GLY A 30 5.90 13.49 -13.72
N VAL A 31 6.82 14.43 -13.48
CA VAL A 31 6.57 15.59 -12.63
C VAL A 31 6.85 16.87 -13.40
N ARG A 32 5.94 17.84 -13.31
CA ARG A 32 6.16 19.22 -13.74
C ARG A 32 6.55 20.06 -12.54
N LEU A 33 7.81 20.46 -12.50
CA LEU A 33 8.32 21.47 -11.59
C LEU A 33 8.11 22.84 -12.23
N VAL A 34 7.56 23.79 -11.48
CA VAL A 34 7.45 25.19 -11.92
C VAL A 34 8.21 26.06 -10.92
N PRO A 35 9.56 26.04 -10.96
CA PRO A 35 10.38 26.66 -9.92
C PRO A 35 10.36 28.21 -9.93
N THR A 36 9.90 28.83 -11.03
CA THR A 36 9.99 30.28 -11.26
C THR A 36 8.68 31.05 -11.04
N VAL A 37 7.63 30.41 -10.51
CA VAL A 37 6.34 31.05 -10.28
C VAL A 37 6.02 31.06 -8.79
N ALA A 38 5.89 32.25 -8.20
CA ALA A 38 5.41 32.40 -6.83
C ALA A 38 3.97 31.86 -6.73
N ARG A 39 3.76 30.83 -5.90
CA ARG A 39 2.45 30.23 -5.63
C ARG A 39 2.35 29.90 -4.15
N ALA A 40 1.11 29.77 -3.66
CA ALA A 40 0.84 29.41 -2.27
C ALA A 40 1.43 28.03 -1.87
N THR A 41 1.74 27.15 -2.84
CA THR A 41 2.42 25.86 -2.58
C THR A 41 3.42 25.52 -3.68
N ASN A 42 4.62 25.08 -3.31
CA ASN A 42 5.65 24.53 -4.22
C ASN A 42 5.43 23.04 -4.54
N VAL A 43 4.21 22.53 -4.35
CA VAL A 43 3.91 21.12 -4.60
C VAL A 43 3.96 20.85 -6.11
N PRO A 44 4.84 19.94 -6.57
CA PRO A 44 4.93 19.60 -7.98
C PRO A 44 3.62 19.05 -8.55
N TRP A 45 3.38 19.29 -9.84
CA TRP A 45 2.28 18.64 -10.55
C TRP A 45 2.73 17.25 -11.02
N ILE A 46 1.95 16.22 -10.67
CA ILE A 46 2.20 14.85 -11.13
C ILE A 46 1.39 14.62 -12.40
N ASP A 47 2.06 14.22 -13.47
CA ASP A 47 1.41 13.67 -14.66
C ASP A 47 1.30 12.16 -14.49
N SER A 48 0.09 11.67 -14.25
CA SER A 48 -0.20 10.23 -14.12
C SER A 48 -1.42 9.86 -14.96
N ASN A 49 -1.38 8.66 -15.54
CA ASN A 49 -2.49 8.04 -16.25
C ASN A 49 -3.35 7.15 -15.35
N GLY A 50 -2.99 6.97 -14.08
CA GLY A 50 -3.70 6.09 -13.14
C GLY A 50 -5.21 6.35 -13.09
N TRP A 51 -5.63 7.62 -13.18
CA TRP A 51 -7.05 7.98 -13.23
C TRP A 51 -7.75 7.51 -14.50
N ARG A 52 -7.07 7.53 -15.66
CA ARG A 52 -7.61 7.01 -16.93
C ARG A 52 -7.78 5.49 -16.86
N PHE A 53 -6.81 4.81 -16.26
CA PHE A 53 -6.82 3.36 -16.07
C PHE A 53 -7.97 2.95 -15.13
N GLN A 54 -8.15 3.66 -14.02
CA GLN A 54 -9.27 3.45 -13.10
C GLN A 54 -10.64 3.79 -13.74
N ARG A 55 -10.67 4.69 -14.74
CA ARG A 55 -11.87 5.02 -15.54
C ARG A 55 -12.15 4.02 -16.67
N GLY A 56 -11.35 2.95 -16.79
CA GLY A 56 -11.61 1.82 -17.69
C GLY A 56 -10.68 1.75 -18.91
N LEU A 57 -9.65 2.58 -19.02
CA LEU A 57 -8.65 2.43 -20.08
C LEU A 57 -7.75 1.21 -19.80
N GLN A 58 -7.88 0.15 -20.59
CA GLN A 58 -7.14 -1.12 -20.42
C GLN A 58 -5.94 -1.29 -21.36
N LYS A 59 -5.87 -0.51 -22.44
CA LYS A 59 -4.80 -0.59 -23.46
C LYS A 59 -4.23 0.79 -23.75
N ALA A 60 -2.99 1.02 -23.33
CA ALA A 60 -2.34 2.33 -23.37
C ALA A 60 -1.15 2.33 -24.34
N SER A 61 -1.06 3.36 -25.19
CA SER A 61 0.09 3.56 -26.07
C SER A 61 0.86 4.80 -25.65
N TYR A 62 2.06 4.60 -25.10
CA TYR A 62 3.02 5.67 -24.86
C TYR A 62 3.80 5.92 -26.14
N THR A 63 3.23 6.75 -27.03
CA THR A 63 3.73 6.98 -28.40
C THR A 63 5.15 7.53 -28.43
N LYS A 64 5.55 8.29 -27.41
CA LYS A 64 6.92 8.76 -27.20
C LYS A 64 7.18 8.89 -25.70
N LEU A 65 8.22 8.23 -25.23
CA LEU A 65 8.73 8.35 -23.87
C LEU A 65 10.06 9.09 -23.91
N PRO A 66 10.17 10.32 -23.35
CA PRO A 66 11.45 11.01 -23.25
C PRO A 66 12.43 10.25 -22.36
N ALA A 67 13.73 10.53 -22.51
CA ALA A 67 14.76 9.98 -21.64
C ALA A 67 14.41 10.18 -20.15
N GLY A 68 14.58 9.12 -19.37
CA GLY A 68 14.21 9.06 -17.98
C GLY A 68 12.71 8.98 -17.74
N SER A 69 11.90 8.39 -18.63
CA SER A 69 10.46 8.19 -18.38
C SER A 69 10.01 6.74 -18.54
N ALA A 70 10.72 5.92 -19.31
CA ALA A 70 10.22 4.59 -19.68
C ALA A 70 10.06 3.61 -18.49
N PRO A 71 11.00 3.53 -17.53
CA PRO A 71 10.81 2.71 -16.33
C PRO A 71 9.55 3.06 -15.52
N LEU A 72 9.22 4.35 -15.42
CA LEU A 72 8.04 4.82 -14.69
C LEU A 72 6.75 4.49 -15.44
N ALA A 73 6.74 4.62 -16.77
CA ALA A 73 5.61 4.21 -17.60
C ALA A 73 5.31 2.70 -17.49
N ALA A 74 6.35 1.86 -17.51
CA ALA A 74 6.21 0.42 -17.29
C ALA A 74 5.66 0.10 -15.89
N ALA A 75 6.19 0.75 -14.86
CA ALA A 75 5.73 0.58 -13.48
C ALA A 75 4.28 1.04 -13.27
N GLU A 76 3.89 2.17 -13.88
CA GLU A 76 2.52 2.68 -13.85
C GLU A 76 1.56 1.69 -14.52
N ALA A 77 1.83 1.26 -15.75
CA ALA A 77 1.01 0.28 -16.46
C ALA A 77 0.85 -1.04 -15.68
N PHE A 78 1.95 -1.56 -15.12
CA PHE A 78 1.94 -2.77 -14.30
C PHE A 78 1.08 -2.63 -13.04
N THR A 79 1.22 -1.51 -12.32
CA THR A 79 0.47 -1.24 -11.08
C THR A 79 -1.04 -1.26 -11.31
N PHE A 80 -1.50 -0.75 -12.46
CA PHE A 80 -2.91 -0.70 -12.82
C PHE A 80 -3.39 -1.89 -13.64
N ASN A 81 -2.52 -2.86 -13.93
CA ASN A 81 -2.80 -4.04 -14.76
C ASN A 81 -3.33 -3.65 -16.16
N VAL A 82 -2.58 -2.79 -16.84
CA VAL A 82 -2.90 -2.24 -18.17
C VAL A 82 -1.89 -2.74 -19.19
N ASP A 83 -2.37 -3.17 -20.36
CA ASP A 83 -1.52 -3.49 -21.49
C ASP A 83 -0.91 -2.20 -22.05
N ALA A 84 0.41 -2.12 -22.14
CA ALA A 84 1.09 -0.92 -22.58
C ALA A 84 2.05 -1.16 -23.75
N ILE A 85 1.94 -0.31 -24.77
CA ILE A 85 2.98 -0.12 -25.79
C ILE A 85 3.91 0.98 -25.29
N LEU A 86 5.19 0.65 -25.14
CA LEU A 86 6.23 1.58 -24.70
C LEU A 86 7.15 1.90 -25.88
N ASN A 87 7.24 3.19 -26.25
CA ASN A 87 8.23 3.68 -27.20
C ASN A 87 9.33 4.47 -26.46
N PRO A 88 10.32 3.78 -25.85
CA PRO A 88 11.36 4.39 -25.02
C PRO A 88 12.38 5.16 -25.84
N ASP A 89 12.92 6.22 -25.25
CA ASP A 89 14.19 6.79 -25.69
C ASP A 89 15.30 5.72 -25.65
N PRO A 90 16.23 5.67 -26.62
CA PRO A 90 17.32 4.70 -26.63
C PRO A 90 18.15 4.68 -25.33
N ALA A 91 18.29 5.82 -24.64
CA ALA A 91 19.02 5.92 -23.38
C ALA A 91 18.35 5.15 -22.22
N ASP A 92 17.04 4.91 -22.31
CA ASP A 92 16.27 4.24 -21.25
C ASP A 92 16.21 2.71 -21.43
N VAL A 93 16.64 2.16 -22.57
CA VAL A 93 16.43 0.74 -22.92
C VAL A 93 17.01 -0.20 -21.87
N GLU A 94 18.20 0.08 -21.35
CA GLU A 94 18.85 -0.76 -20.35
C GLU A 94 18.13 -0.71 -18.99
N GLU A 95 17.78 0.51 -18.52
CA GLU A 95 17.05 0.69 -17.26
C GLU A 95 15.63 0.11 -17.35
N LEU A 96 14.96 0.28 -18.49
CA LEU A 96 13.67 -0.33 -18.78
C LEU A 96 13.77 -1.85 -18.73
N GLY A 97 14.83 -2.45 -19.28
CA GLY A 97 15.06 -3.89 -19.18
C GLY A 97 15.16 -4.39 -17.74
N ARG A 98 15.90 -3.67 -16.89
CA ARG A 98 15.96 -3.96 -15.44
C ARG A 98 14.59 -3.83 -14.77
N MET A 99 13.83 -2.80 -15.13
CA MET A 99 12.46 -2.59 -14.62
C MET A 99 11.55 -3.76 -15.02
N LEU A 100 11.50 -4.14 -16.30
CA LEU A 100 10.65 -5.25 -16.77
C LEU A 100 11.00 -6.57 -16.09
N GLN A 101 12.30 -6.83 -15.86
CA GLN A 101 12.74 -8.00 -15.10
C GLN A 101 12.27 -7.93 -13.63
N PHE A 102 12.39 -6.77 -12.98
CA PHE A 102 11.88 -6.55 -11.63
C PHE A 102 10.36 -6.75 -11.55
N LEU A 103 9.59 -6.20 -12.49
CA LEU A 103 8.13 -6.32 -12.51
C LEU A 103 7.72 -7.79 -12.71
N ARG A 104 8.34 -8.50 -13.66
CA ARG A 104 8.11 -9.93 -13.88
C ARG A 104 8.41 -10.78 -12.65
N ALA A 105 9.50 -10.50 -11.94
CA ALA A 105 9.86 -11.23 -10.72
C ALA A 105 8.88 -11.03 -9.55
N ASN A 106 8.03 -10.00 -9.64
CA ASN A 106 7.03 -9.66 -8.62
C ASN A 106 5.59 -9.75 -9.14
N ASP A 107 5.41 -10.27 -10.36
CA ASP A 107 4.11 -10.47 -10.96
C ASP A 107 3.34 -11.56 -10.22
N GLN A 108 2.07 -11.29 -9.96
CA GLN A 108 1.18 -12.17 -9.22
C GLN A 108 -0.24 -11.97 -9.75
N PRO A 109 -1.15 -12.95 -9.58
CA PRO A 109 -2.54 -12.80 -9.96
C PRO A 109 -3.14 -11.50 -9.44
N PRO A 110 -3.82 -10.72 -10.30
CA PRO A 110 -4.33 -9.42 -9.92
C PRO A 110 -5.39 -9.54 -8.83
N LEU A 111 -5.23 -8.73 -7.78
CA LEU A 111 -6.21 -8.61 -6.71
C LEU A 111 -7.20 -7.48 -7.01
N PRO A 112 -8.44 -7.55 -6.50
CA PRO A 112 -9.40 -6.46 -6.64
C PRO A 112 -8.85 -5.14 -6.08
N ALA A 113 -9.13 -4.04 -6.77
CA ALA A 113 -8.76 -2.71 -6.28
C ALA A 113 -9.56 -2.38 -5.02
N MET A 114 -8.85 -2.06 -3.93
CA MET A 114 -9.46 -1.58 -2.70
C MET A 114 -9.78 -0.10 -2.86
N ALA A 115 -11.00 0.26 -2.51
CA ALA A 115 -11.51 1.61 -2.53
C ALA A 115 -12.49 1.79 -1.37
N ASN A 116 -12.63 3.01 -0.90
CA ASN A 116 -13.65 3.42 0.07
C ASN A 116 -14.48 4.60 -0.45
N ILE A 117 -14.20 5.05 -1.67
CA ILE A 117 -14.93 6.10 -2.38
C ILE A 117 -15.53 5.49 -3.66
N ALA A 118 -16.84 5.60 -3.82
CA ALA A 118 -17.56 5.30 -5.06
C ALA A 118 -17.65 6.59 -5.88
N ILE A 119 -17.23 6.57 -7.15
CA ILE A 119 -17.45 7.67 -8.09
C ILE A 119 -18.53 7.25 -9.10
N VAL A 120 -19.65 7.97 -9.11
CA VAL A 120 -20.64 7.86 -10.19
C VAL A 120 -20.17 8.75 -11.34
N ASP A 121 -19.58 8.13 -12.35
CA ASP A 121 -18.91 8.83 -13.46
C ASP A 121 -19.91 9.24 -14.55
N ASP A 122 -20.08 10.55 -14.75
CA ASP A 122 -20.92 11.13 -15.80
C ASP A 122 -20.20 11.27 -17.15
N ARG A 123 -18.99 10.71 -17.27
CA ARG A 123 -18.13 10.75 -18.47
C ARG A 123 -17.68 12.15 -18.90
N SER A 124 -17.95 13.19 -18.10
CA SER A 124 -17.54 14.56 -18.42
C SER A 124 -16.04 14.81 -18.24
N ASP A 125 -15.55 15.87 -18.87
CA ASP A 125 -14.19 16.39 -18.67
C ASP A 125 -13.99 16.93 -17.24
N LEU A 126 -15.04 17.51 -16.67
CA LEU A 126 -15.03 17.97 -15.29
C LEU A 126 -14.79 16.81 -14.31
N MET A 127 -15.43 15.66 -14.55
CA MET A 127 -15.15 14.44 -13.81
C MET A 127 -13.74 13.91 -14.10
N ALA A 128 -13.22 14.05 -15.32
CA ALA A 128 -11.84 13.66 -15.62
C ALA A 128 -10.82 14.40 -14.74
N GLU A 129 -10.98 15.72 -14.59
CA GLU A 129 -10.13 16.54 -13.70
C GLU A 129 -10.31 16.17 -12.22
N ALA A 130 -11.54 15.86 -11.80
CA ALA A 130 -11.82 15.37 -10.46
C ALA A 130 -11.10 14.03 -10.18
N LEU A 131 -11.20 13.05 -11.08
CA LEU A 131 -10.52 11.77 -10.94
C LEU A 131 -8.99 11.94 -10.90
N ASN A 132 -8.45 12.81 -11.74
CA ASN A 132 -7.03 13.14 -11.78
C ASN A 132 -6.53 13.65 -10.41
N ILE A 133 -7.21 14.64 -9.83
CA ILE A 133 -6.80 15.18 -8.53
C ILE A 133 -7.00 14.19 -7.37
N LEU A 134 -8.04 13.34 -7.41
CA LEU A 134 -8.26 12.31 -6.39
C LEU A 134 -7.14 11.26 -6.41
N THR A 135 -6.74 10.79 -7.60
CA THR A 135 -5.61 9.86 -7.77
C THR A 135 -4.32 10.47 -7.22
N ARG A 136 -4.03 11.75 -7.52
CA ARG A 136 -2.82 12.45 -7.03
C ARG A 136 -2.80 12.69 -5.52
N ARG A 137 -3.98 12.76 -4.89
CA ARG A 137 -4.11 12.95 -3.43
C ARG A 137 -4.19 11.62 -2.67
N ASN A 138 -4.03 10.48 -3.35
CA ASN A 138 -4.15 9.15 -2.77
C ASN A 138 -5.51 8.96 -2.07
N LEU A 139 -6.58 9.41 -2.72
CA LEU A 139 -7.96 9.13 -2.35
C LEU A 139 -8.41 7.94 -3.20
N LEU A 140 -8.44 6.75 -2.61
CA LEU A 140 -8.66 5.51 -3.35
C LEU A 140 -10.13 5.31 -3.67
N TYR A 141 -10.45 5.35 -4.96
CA TYR A 141 -11.81 5.28 -5.46
C TYR A 141 -12.03 4.15 -6.46
N ARG A 142 -13.30 3.82 -6.66
CA ARG A 142 -13.80 2.93 -7.70
C ARG A 142 -14.86 3.67 -8.52
N VAL A 143 -14.75 3.60 -9.84
CA VAL A 143 -15.79 4.09 -10.74
C VAL A 143 -16.92 3.07 -10.77
N VAL A 144 -18.14 3.53 -10.51
CA VAL A 144 -19.35 2.70 -10.41
C VAL A 144 -20.48 3.32 -11.24
N SER A 145 -21.44 2.51 -11.67
CA SER A 145 -22.62 2.97 -12.42
C SER A 145 -23.72 3.54 -11.51
N ALA A 146 -23.74 3.16 -10.24
CA ALA A 146 -24.71 3.59 -9.24
C ALA A 146 -24.08 3.56 -7.84
N ARG A 147 -24.80 4.05 -6.84
CA ARG A 147 -24.38 4.01 -5.42
C ARG A 147 -24.01 2.59 -5.01
N ASP A 148 -22.83 2.45 -4.40
CA ASP A 148 -22.34 1.20 -3.82
C ASP A 148 -22.33 1.32 -2.28
N PRO A 149 -23.24 0.65 -1.56
CA PRO A 149 -23.32 0.71 -0.10
C PRO A 149 -22.09 0.14 0.61
N ALA A 150 -21.28 -0.68 -0.07
CA ALA A 150 -20.05 -1.25 0.50
C ALA A 150 -18.91 -0.23 0.58
N LEU A 151 -19.07 0.94 -0.07
CA LEU A 151 -18.09 2.02 -0.07
C LEU A 151 -18.54 3.14 0.89
N GLY A 152 -17.62 3.63 1.72
CA GLY A 152 -17.91 4.59 2.79
C GLY A 152 -18.38 5.97 2.32
N LEU A 153 -18.08 6.36 1.08
CA LEU A 153 -18.52 7.63 0.49
C LEU A 153 -18.90 7.45 -0.98
N THR A 154 -20.04 8.01 -1.39
CA THR A 154 -20.41 8.14 -2.81
C THR A 154 -20.24 9.58 -3.26
N VAL A 155 -19.54 9.78 -4.36
CA VAL A 155 -19.32 11.08 -5.01
C VAL A 155 -20.02 11.07 -6.36
N GLN A 156 -20.95 12.01 -6.53
CA GLN A 156 -21.69 12.21 -7.77
C GLN A 156 -21.87 13.71 -8.01
N LEU A 157 -21.41 14.19 -9.17
CA LEU A 157 -21.52 15.60 -9.52
C LEU A 157 -22.98 16.02 -9.68
N GLY A 158 -23.31 17.20 -9.16
CA GLY A 158 -24.67 17.76 -9.17
C GLY A 158 -25.53 17.38 -7.96
N THR A 159 -24.98 16.59 -7.02
CA THR A 159 -25.64 16.35 -5.73
C THR A 159 -25.42 17.52 -4.76
N PRO A 160 -26.24 17.67 -3.70
CA PRO A 160 -26.03 18.71 -2.68
C PRO A 160 -24.63 18.66 -2.05
N ASP A 161 -24.10 17.46 -1.85
CA ASP A 161 -22.77 17.25 -1.27
C ASP A 161 -21.64 17.58 -2.26
N PHE A 162 -21.86 17.35 -3.56
CA PHE A 162 -20.89 17.56 -4.63
C PHE A 162 -21.51 18.32 -5.81
N PRO A 163 -21.83 19.62 -5.64
CA PRO A 163 -22.44 20.40 -6.72
C PRO A 163 -21.41 20.61 -7.85
N ARG A 164 -21.88 20.77 -9.10
CA ARG A 164 -20.98 20.84 -10.27
C ARG A 164 -19.94 21.96 -10.16
N ASN A 165 -20.31 23.11 -9.61
CA ASN A 165 -19.39 24.22 -9.38
C ASN A 165 -18.26 23.88 -8.39
N ALA A 166 -18.46 22.95 -7.45
CA ALA A 166 -17.41 22.53 -6.52
C ALA A 166 -16.27 21.76 -7.23
N ALA A 167 -16.52 21.17 -8.39
CA ALA A 167 -15.50 20.51 -9.20
C ALA A 167 -14.70 21.49 -10.10
N ALA A 168 -15.12 22.75 -10.18
CA ALA A 168 -14.41 23.77 -10.97
C ALA A 168 -13.00 24.06 -10.42
N ASN A 169 -12.80 23.88 -9.11
CA ASN A 169 -11.48 23.89 -8.48
C ASN A 169 -11.12 22.48 -7.99
N PRO A 170 -10.24 21.74 -8.70
CA PRO A 170 -9.90 20.36 -8.34
C PRO A 170 -9.34 20.23 -6.91
N ASN A 171 -8.58 21.20 -6.41
CA ASN A 171 -8.02 21.12 -5.06
C ASN A 171 -9.10 21.25 -3.98
N GLU A 172 -10.07 22.16 -4.16
CA GLU A 172 -11.22 22.29 -3.26
C GLU A 172 -12.11 21.05 -3.34
N PHE A 173 -12.31 20.50 -4.53
CA PHE A 173 -13.06 19.25 -4.71
C PHE A 173 -12.42 18.10 -3.93
N ALA A 174 -11.12 17.90 -4.05
CA ALA A 174 -10.41 16.86 -3.30
C ALA A 174 -10.44 17.11 -1.78
N ALA A 175 -10.34 18.37 -1.34
CA ALA A 175 -10.47 18.74 0.06
C ALA A 175 -11.87 18.43 0.60
N ARG A 176 -12.92 18.69 -0.18
CA ARG A 176 -14.30 18.37 0.15
C ARG A 176 -14.53 16.86 0.25
N VAL A 177 -14.03 16.06 -0.71
CA VAL A 177 -14.09 14.60 -0.65
C VAL A 177 -13.38 14.08 0.61
N ARG A 178 -12.19 14.60 0.91
CA ARG A 178 -11.46 14.26 2.14
C ARG A 178 -12.24 14.62 3.41
N ALA A 179 -12.84 15.80 3.47
CA ALA A 179 -13.62 16.24 4.63
C ALA A 179 -14.86 15.35 4.86
N LYS A 180 -15.53 14.93 3.79
CA LYS A 180 -16.68 14.02 3.85
C LYS A 180 -16.29 12.59 4.23
N LEU A 181 -15.17 12.08 3.73
CA LEU A 181 -14.68 10.75 4.07
C LEU A 181 -14.15 10.68 5.51
N GLY A 182 -13.46 11.74 5.96
CA GLY A 182 -12.70 11.75 7.20
C GLY A 182 -11.30 11.13 7.02
N ASP A 183 -10.31 11.67 7.72
CA ASP A 183 -8.93 11.22 7.59
C ASP A 183 -8.68 9.82 8.16
N ASP A 184 -9.43 9.41 9.17
CA ASP A 184 -9.26 8.10 9.79
C ASP A 184 -9.75 6.97 8.90
N ASN A 185 -10.80 7.24 8.12
CA ASN A 185 -11.41 6.30 7.19
C ASN A 185 -10.62 6.13 5.88
N ARG A 186 -9.55 6.88 5.66
CA ARG A 186 -8.72 6.76 4.45
C ARG A 186 -7.93 5.45 4.44
N LEU A 187 -8.12 4.66 3.37
CA LEU A 187 -7.41 3.39 3.16
C LEU A 187 -5.89 3.54 3.17
N VAL A 188 -5.35 4.59 2.54
CA VAL A 188 -3.91 4.87 2.49
C VAL A 188 -3.66 6.34 2.75
N ARG A 189 -2.69 6.63 3.62
CA ARG A 189 -2.12 7.96 3.85
C ARG A 189 -0.61 7.87 3.72
N LEU A 190 -0.04 8.78 2.94
CA LEU A 190 1.41 8.92 2.78
C LEU A 190 1.84 10.23 3.44
N TYR A 191 2.96 10.18 4.15
CA TYR A 191 3.61 11.35 4.75
C TYR A 191 5.05 11.46 4.25
N GLY A 192 5.60 12.67 4.24
CA GLY A 192 6.97 12.93 3.75
C GLY A 192 7.08 13.00 2.21
N THR A 193 5.97 12.87 1.48
CA THR A 193 5.98 12.90 0.01
C THR A 193 4.77 13.63 -0.57
N SER A 194 5.00 14.25 -1.72
CA SER A 194 3.97 14.87 -2.56
C SER A 194 4.00 14.39 -4.01
N THR A 195 4.87 13.43 -4.31
CA THR A 195 5.20 12.94 -5.66
C THR A 195 5.02 11.42 -5.79
N VAL A 196 4.36 10.80 -4.80
CA VAL A 196 4.11 9.36 -4.77
C VAL A 196 2.62 9.08 -4.83
N ILE A 197 2.23 8.19 -5.75
CA ILE A 197 0.86 7.69 -5.89
C ILE A 197 0.81 6.25 -5.38
N ALA A 198 -0.16 5.98 -4.52
CA ALA A 198 -0.44 4.68 -3.96
C ALA A 198 -1.60 4.00 -4.69
N ARG A 199 -1.50 2.68 -4.84
CA ARG A 199 -2.61 1.81 -5.17
C ARG A 199 -2.65 0.66 -4.18
N LEU A 200 -3.81 0.38 -3.63
CA LEU A 200 -4.04 -0.75 -2.74
C LEU A 200 -4.97 -1.75 -3.42
N THR A 201 -4.60 -3.02 -3.37
CA THR A 201 -5.40 -4.14 -3.90
C THR A 201 -5.50 -5.22 -2.84
N GLY A 202 -6.60 -5.98 -2.81
CA GLY A 202 -6.81 -7.00 -1.79
C GLY A 202 -8.15 -7.70 -1.88
N ASP A 203 -8.23 -8.87 -1.24
CA ASP A 203 -9.40 -9.76 -1.23
C ASP A 203 -9.82 -10.18 0.20
N GLY A 204 -9.25 -9.55 1.23
CA GLY A 204 -9.47 -9.86 2.64
C GLY A 204 -8.59 -11.00 3.18
N LYS A 205 -7.92 -11.77 2.33
CA LYS A 205 -6.92 -12.78 2.73
C LYS A 205 -5.49 -12.29 2.53
N ARG A 206 -5.29 -11.45 1.53
CA ARG A 206 -4.02 -10.79 1.20
C ARG A 206 -4.32 -9.40 0.68
N ALA A 207 -3.40 -8.49 0.94
CA ALA A 207 -3.39 -7.16 0.35
C ALA A 207 -2.02 -6.89 -0.27
N ARG A 208 -2.01 -5.99 -1.24
CA ARG A 208 -0.79 -5.53 -1.90
C ARG A 208 -0.87 -4.03 -2.12
N LEU A 209 0.13 -3.34 -1.57
CA LEU A 209 0.33 -1.90 -1.72
C LEU A 209 1.40 -1.66 -2.79
N TYR A 210 1.05 -0.85 -3.78
CA TYR A 210 1.97 -0.32 -4.78
C TYR A 210 2.19 1.15 -4.51
N LEU A 211 3.43 1.61 -4.59
CA LEU A 211 3.81 3.01 -4.48
C LEU A 211 4.63 3.39 -5.70
N LEU A 212 4.13 4.35 -6.47
CA LEU A 212 4.77 4.87 -7.69
C LEU A 212 5.40 6.22 -7.37
N ALA A 213 6.72 6.32 -7.52
CA ALA A 213 7.46 7.56 -7.31
C ALA A 213 7.68 8.28 -8.65
N PHE A 214 7.08 9.48 -8.76
CA PHE A 214 7.14 10.27 -10.00
C PHE A 214 8.32 11.24 -10.02
N ASP A 215 8.83 11.64 -8.85
CA ASP A 215 10.03 12.45 -8.76
C ASP A 215 11.27 11.56 -8.80
N ARG A 216 12.09 11.76 -9.83
CA ARG A 216 13.35 11.06 -10.05
C ARG A 216 14.55 11.81 -9.50
N SER A 217 14.37 12.83 -8.66
CA SER A 217 15.47 13.63 -8.16
C SER A 217 16.55 12.74 -7.53
N ARG A 218 17.58 12.43 -8.33
CA ARG A 218 18.78 11.64 -7.95
C ARG A 218 19.51 12.23 -6.76
N ARG A 219 19.15 13.45 -6.34
CA ARG A 219 19.59 14.09 -5.10
C ARG A 219 19.06 13.42 -3.82
N ARG A 220 17.98 12.62 -3.88
CA ARG A 220 17.60 11.71 -2.78
C ARG A 220 18.32 10.36 -2.83
N GLN A 221 19.12 10.09 -3.86
CA GLN A 221 20.03 8.93 -3.92
C GLN A 221 21.34 9.20 -3.15
N GLN A 222 21.31 10.06 -2.14
CA GLN A 222 22.29 9.95 -1.08
C GLN A 222 21.81 8.82 -0.18
N ALA A 223 22.56 7.71 -0.22
CA ALA A 223 22.28 6.48 0.50
C ALA A 223 21.98 6.76 1.98
N ASP A 224 21.10 5.94 2.55
CA ASP A 224 20.80 5.85 3.98
C ASP A 224 19.88 6.93 4.59
N ASP A 225 18.80 7.31 3.89
CA ASP A 225 17.59 7.75 4.62
C ASP A 225 16.64 6.54 4.83
N PRO A 226 16.70 5.87 6.00
CA PRO A 226 15.84 4.73 6.33
C PRO A 226 14.36 5.13 6.53
N GLN A 227 14.02 6.42 6.48
CA GLN A 227 12.69 6.97 6.80
C GLN A 227 12.18 7.95 5.71
N ALA A 228 12.28 7.56 4.43
CA ALA A 228 11.90 8.44 3.33
C ALA A 228 10.39 8.72 3.24
N ILE A 229 9.53 7.73 3.52
CA ILE A 229 8.07 7.85 3.44
C ILE A 229 7.42 7.05 4.57
N ARG A 230 6.59 7.71 5.37
CA ARG A 230 5.69 7.01 6.30
C ARG A 230 4.38 6.69 5.61
N VAL A 231 3.94 5.45 5.76
CA VAL A 231 2.66 4.96 5.27
C VAL A 231 1.76 4.64 6.46
N ARG A 232 0.49 5.06 6.38
CA ARG A 232 -0.59 4.57 7.23
C ARG A 232 -1.63 3.87 6.35
N LEU A 233 -1.96 2.65 6.71
CA LEU A 233 -3.00 1.83 6.09
C LEU A 233 -4.17 1.66 7.06
N LEU A 234 -5.40 1.75 6.54
CA LEU A 234 -6.57 1.29 7.27
C LEU A 234 -6.65 -0.24 7.18
N GLY A 235 -6.67 -0.88 8.34
CA GLY A 235 -6.55 -2.32 8.53
C GLY A 235 -5.26 -2.70 9.26
N ARG A 236 -5.30 -3.85 9.94
CA ARG A 236 -4.14 -4.46 10.60
C ARG A 236 -3.46 -5.45 9.66
N TYR A 237 -2.23 -5.17 9.26
CA TYR A 237 -1.47 -5.97 8.30
C TYR A 237 -0.07 -6.25 8.81
N ARG A 238 0.41 -7.48 8.64
CA ARG A 238 1.81 -7.84 8.75
C ARG A 238 2.44 -7.73 7.36
N PRO A 239 3.43 -6.86 7.15
CA PRO A 239 4.14 -6.86 5.88
C PRO A 239 4.90 -8.18 5.68
N ALA A 240 4.62 -8.86 4.58
CA ALA A 240 5.19 -10.16 4.25
C ALA A 240 6.44 -10.02 3.36
N LYS A 241 6.41 -9.09 2.40
CA LYS A 241 7.50 -8.86 1.45
C LYS A 241 7.54 -7.40 1.01
N LEU A 242 8.75 -6.85 0.94
CA LEU A 242 9.06 -5.59 0.25
C LEU A 242 9.88 -5.90 -1.00
N ALA A 243 9.44 -5.39 -2.14
CA ALA A 243 10.23 -5.32 -3.36
C ALA A 243 10.25 -3.87 -3.84
N ALA A 244 11.41 -3.23 -3.86
CA ALA A 244 11.53 -1.82 -4.25
C ALA A 244 12.61 -1.64 -5.32
N PHE A 245 12.22 -1.07 -6.47
CA PHE A 245 13.12 -0.87 -7.58
C PHE A 245 14.10 0.26 -7.28
N GLY A 246 15.41 -0.05 -7.31
CA GLY A 246 16.48 0.91 -7.01
C GLY A 246 16.73 1.13 -5.52
N ALA A 247 16.10 0.36 -4.64
CA ALA A 247 16.44 0.36 -3.21
C ALA A 247 17.71 -0.47 -2.94
N GLY A 248 18.38 -0.20 -1.81
CA GLY A 248 19.56 -0.97 -1.37
C GLY A 248 19.23 -2.44 -1.09
N SER A 249 20.26 -3.32 -1.13
CA SER A 249 20.08 -4.78 -0.99
C SER A 249 19.46 -5.21 0.34
N ASN A 250 19.60 -4.41 1.40
CA ASN A 250 19.04 -4.66 2.73
C ASN A 250 17.80 -3.82 3.03
N ALA A 251 17.17 -3.24 2.00
CA ALA A 251 15.96 -2.44 2.15
C ALA A 251 14.86 -3.25 2.81
N SER A 252 14.41 -2.79 3.97
CA SER A 252 13.32 -3.38 4.73
C SER A 252 12.40 -2.28 5.25
N LEU A 253 11.16 -2.65 5.57
CA LEU A 253 10.24 -1.74 6.23
C LEU A 253 10.69 -1.57 7.67
N THR A 254 10.65 -0.34 8.18
CA THR A 254 11.05 -0.03 9.55
C THR A 254 9.88 0.51 10.35
N ASP A 255 9.95 0.33 11.68
CA ASP A 255 8.99 0.89 12.63
C ASP A 255 7.52 0.53 12.29
N VAL A 256 7.28 -0.77 12.04
CA VAL A 256 5.93 -1.31 11.82
C VAL A 256 5.16 -1.26 13.13
N ARG A 257 4.09 -0.47 13.15
CA ARG A 257 3.21 -0.28 14.31
C ARG A 257 1.77 -0.59 13.96
N HIS A 258 1.04 -1.11 14.94
CA HIS A 258 -0.41 -1.22 14.88
C HIS A 258 -1.01 -0.25 15.88
N THR A 259 -1.79 0.69 15.40
CA THR A 259 -2.48 1.69 16.24
C THR A 259 -3.97 1.55 15.97
N ALA A 260 -4.72 1.02 16.93
CA ALA A 260 -6.11 0.62 16.74
C ALA A 260 -6.27 -0.24 15.47
N ASP A 261 -7.15 0.15 14.55
CA ASP A 261 -7.43 -0.56 13.30
C ASP A 261 -6.50 -0.17 12.15
N THR A 262 -5.32 0.38 12.43
CA THR A 262 -4.39 0.84 11.39
C THR A 262 -3.02 0.22 11.51
N THR A 263 -2.33 0.14 10.37
CA THR A 263 -0.94 -0.27 10.29
C THR A 263 -0.11 0.88 9.78
N GLU A 264 0.94 1.23 10.49
CA GLU A 264 1.88 2.28 10.08
C GLU A 264 3.28 1.72 9.97
N PHE A 265 4.04 2.18 8.98
CA PHE A 265 5.44 1.79 8.80
C PHE A 265 6.16 2.80 7.92
N TRP A 266 7.49 2.76 7.96
CA TRP A 266 8.35 3.54 7.09
C TRP A 266 8.89 2.69 5.95
N ILE A 267 9.04 3.34 4.81
CA ILE A 267 9.58 2.76 3.60
C ILE A 267 10.89 3.47 3.26
N PRO A 268 11.96 2.71 2.97
CA PRO A 268 13.22 3.29 2.53
C PRO A 268 13.07 3.97 1.16
N SER A 269 14.04 4.80 0.79
CA SER A 269 14.10 5.40 -0.54
C SER A 269 14.10 4.35 -1.65
N PHE A 270 13.34 4.62 -2.72
CA PHE A 270 13.26 3.80 -3.93
C PHE A 270 13.09 4.71 -5.17
N ASN A 271 13.31 4.17 -6.37
CA ASN A 271 13.33 4.98 -7.59
C ASN A 271 11.93 5.17 -8.22
N ALA A 272 11.34 4.10 -8.76
CA ALA A 272 10.11 4.22 -9.57
C ALA A 272 8.92 3.51 -8.93
N ILE A 273 9.15 2.35 -8.31
CA ILE A 273 8.09 1.56 -7.70
C ILE A 273 8.57 0.82 -6.44
N ALA A 274 7.71 0.78 -5.42
CA ALA A 274 7.77 -0.17 -4.33
C ALA A 274 6.48 -1.00 -4.29
N ILE A 275 6.63 -2.31 -4.08
CA ILE A 275 5.55 -3.30 -3.98
C ILE A 275 5.67 -3.94 -2.61
N ILE A 276 4.59 -3.88 -1.83
CA ILE A 276 4.53 -4.43 -0.48
C ILE A 276 3.39 -5.44 -0.43
N ASP A 277 3.74 -6.70 -0.18
CA ASP A 277 2.77 -7.76 0.13
C ASP A 277 2.42 -7.69 1.61
N LEU A 278 1.13 -7.74 1.91
CA LEU A 278 0.55 -7.50 3.22
C LEU A 278 -0.39 -8.65 3.58
N ASP A 279 -0.12 -9.30 4.70
CA ASP A 279 -0.99 -10.32 5.26
C ASP A 279 -1.88 -9.69 6.34
N PRO A 280 -3.21 -9.78 6.24
CA PRO A 280 -4.11 -9.35 7.31
C PRO A 280 -3.74 -10.03 8.62
N ILE A 281 -3.62 -9.26 9.70
CA ILE A 281 -3.48 -9.81 11.04
C ILE A 281 -4.86 -10.27 11.46
N SER A 282 -5.09 -11.58 11.53
CA SER A 282 -6.27 -12.10 12.21
C SER A 282 -6.17 -11.79 13.70
N ASP A 283 -7.28 -11.47 14.35
CA ASP A 283 -7.33 -11.25 15.81
C ASP A 283 -6.77 -12.43 16.62
N ALA A 284 -6.74 -13.63 16.04
CA ALA A 284 -6.08 -14.81 16.62
C ALA A 284 -4.55 -14.65 16.84
N ALA A 285 -3.91 -13.62 16.28
CA ALA A 285 -2.47 -13.37 16.40
C ALA A 285 -2.11 -12.35 17.49
N VAL A 286 -3.09 -11.87 18.27
CA VAL A 286 -2.89 -10.85 19.31
C VAL A 286 -3.21 -11.47 20.67
N LEU A 287 -2.24 -11.42 21.59
CA LEU A 287 -2.52 -11.63 23.01
C LEU A 287 -3.00 -10.31 23.61
N GLU A 288 -4.28 -10.24 23.97
CA GLU A 288 -4.79 -9.12 24.75
C GLU A 288 -4.25 -9.16 26.19
N SER A 289 -4.07 -7.99 26.80
CA SER A 289 -3.70 -7.86 28.21
C SER A 289 -4.77 -7.05 28.92
N ALA A 290 -5.34 -7.59 30.00
CA ALA A 290 -6.40 -6.91 30.73
C ALA A 290 -5.82 -5.97 31.80
N TYR A 291 -6.33 -4.74 31.86
CA TYR A 291 -5.96 -3.81 32.93
C TYR A 291 -6.42 -4.33 34.29
N SER A 292 -5.60 -4.13 35.31
CA SER A 292 -5.95 -4.29 36.72
C SER A 292 -5.75 -2.95 37.44
N PRO A 293 -6.76 -2.46 38.18
CA PRO A 293 -6.62 -1.22 38.95
C PRO A 293 -5.75 -1.36 40.20
N ARG A 294 -5.29 -2.58 40.53
CA ARG A 294 -4.43 -2.90 41.67
C ARG A 294 -3.26 -3.78 41.24
N GLU A 295 -2.13 -3.66 41.93
CA GLU A 295 -1.00 -4.58 41.83
C GLU A 295 -1.41 -6.01 42.21
N LEU A 296 -0.75 -6.99 41.59
CA LEU A 296 -1.06 -8.40 41.77
C LEU A 296 0.04 -9.06 42.60
N ASP A 297 -0.33 -9.89 43.57
CA ASP A 297 0.64 -10.76 44.23
C ASP A 297 1.21 -11.75 43.21
N LEU A 298 2.51 -12.05 43.30
CA LEU A 298 3.21 -13.01 42.44
C LEU A 298 2.92 -14.47 42.82
N GLU A 299 1.63 -14.83 42.83
CA GLU A 299 1.13 -16.18 43.10
C GLU A 299 0.74 -16.86 41.77
N PRO A 300 1.41 -17.94 41.35
CA PRO A 300 1.20 -18.56 40.03
C PRO A 300 0.00 -19.51 39.95
N ASP A 301 -1.03 -19.34 40.78
CA ASP A 301 -2.26 -20.15 40.69
C ASP A 301 -3.22 -19.61 39.60
N PRO A 302 -3.47 -20.37 38.51
CA PRO A 302 -4.37 -19.94 37.45
C PRO A 302 -5.85 -19.88 37.86
N GLN A 303 -6.24 -20.39 39.02
CA GLN A 303 -7.62 -20.32 39.51
C GLN A 303 -7.90 -19.09 40.38
N ARG A 304 -6.89 -18.30 40.74
CA ARG A 304 -7.06 -17.02 41.44
C ARG A 304 -7.98 -16.07 40.67
N GLU A 305 -8.70 -15.20 41.38
CA GLU A 305 -9.67 -14.26 40.81
C GLU A 305 -9.01 -13.38 39.73
N GLU A 306 -7.79 -12.94 40.01
CA GLU A 306 -6.95 -12.15 39.13
C GLU A 306 -6.76 -12.87 37.79
N TRP A 307 -6.49 -14.18 37.82
CA TRP A 307 -6.08 -14.92 36.63
C TRP A 307 -7.22 -15.62 35.90
N ARG A 308 -8.24 -16.10 36.61
CA ARG A 308 -9.26 -17.03 36.08
C ARG A 308 -9.92 -16.56 34.79
N ASN A 309 -10.19 -15.25 34.71
CA ASN A 309 -10.86 -14.61 33.58
C ASN A 309 -9.92 -13.70 32.76
N ALA A 310 -8.61 -13.73 33.02
CA ALA A 310 -7.66 -12.94 32.24
C ALA A 310 -7.59 -13.48 30.79
N PRO A 311 -7.38 -12.60 29.79
CA PRO A 311 -7.17 -13.03 28.40
C PRO A 311 -6.09 -14.11 28.32
N ARG A 312 -6.33 -15.14 27.50
CA ARG A 312 -5.49 -16.33 27.40
C ARG A 312 -5.14 -16.61 25.95
N VAL A 313 -3.86 -16.90 25.70
CA VAL A 313 -3.40 -17.57 24.47
C VAL A 313 -2.87 -18.96 24.78
N VAL A 314 -2.86 -19.81 23.75
CA VAL A 314 -2.42 -21.20 23.85
C VAL A 314 -1.30 -21.42 22.82
N VAL A 315 -0.13 -21.82 23.29
CA VAL A 315 1.05 -22.14 22.50
C VAL A 315 1.11 -23.66 22.35
N GLY A 316 0.65 -24.14 21.20
CA GLY A 316 0.66 -25.57 20.86
C GLY A 316 1.39 -25.89 19.54
N ARG A 317 2.05 -24.90 18.94
CA ARG A 317 2.77 -25.05 17.66
C ARG A 317 4.14 -24.41 17.74
N ASP A 318 5.10 -25.02 17.04
CA ASP A 318 6.47 -24.52 16.93
C ASP A 318 6.59 -23.41 15.88
N LYS A 319 7.82 -22.92 15.67
CA LYS A 319 8.15 -21.86 14.70
C LYS A 319 7.87 -22.24 13.23
N ALA A 320 7.75 -23.53 12.92
CA ALA A 320 7.40 -24.05 11.60
C ALA A 320 5.90 -24.33 11.46
N GLY A 321 5.10 -24.03 12.51
CA GLY A 321 3.67 -24.29 12.56
C GLY A 321 3.31 -25.74 12.88
N GLN A 322 4.29 -26.59 13.19
CA GLN A 322 4.06 -27.99 13.55
C GLN A 322 3.58 -28.10 15.00
N PRO A 323 2.68 -29.03 15.32
CA PRO A 323 2.24 -29.26 16.70
C PRO A 323 3.43 -29.58 17.63
N ILE A 324 3.46 -28.95 18.80
CA ILE A 324 4.41 -29.31 19.87
C ILE A 324 3.86 -30.56 20.58
N PRO A 325 4.65 -31.64 20.77
CA PRO A 325 4.22 -32.80 21.53
C PRO A 325 3.84 -32.44 22.98
N GLY A 326 2.73 -33.01 23.47
CA GLY A 326 2.23 -32.80 24.83
C GLY A 326 1.11 -31.75 24.93
N PRO A 327 0.60 -31.49 26.14
CA PRO A 327 -0.41 -30.46 26.37
C PRO A 327 0.13 -29.06 26.04
N PRO A 328 -0.68 -28.17 25.47
CA PRO A 328 -0.19 -26.86 25.04
C PRO A 328 -0.03 -25.89 26.22
N THR A 329 0.96 -25.01 26.12
CA THR A 329 1.23 -23.98 27.13
C THR A 329 0.19 -22.86 27.06
N GLY A 330 -0.45 -22.54 28.17
CA GLY A 330 -1.28 -21.34 28.31
C GLY A 330 -0.44 -20.13 28.74
N ILE A 331 -0.75 -18.97 28.19
CA ILE A 331 -0.20 -17.69 28.67
C ILE A 331 -1.36 -16.75 28.96
N ARG A 332 -1.36 -16.11 30.13
CA ARG A 332 -2.31 -15.06 30.50
C ARG A 332 -1.59 -13.75 30.78
N SER A 333 -2.22 -12.63 30.44
CA SER A 333 -1.62 -11.30 30.57
C SER A 333 -2.53 -10.32 31.28
N ARG A 334 -1.95 -9.58 32.23
CA ARG A 334 -2.55 -8.39 32.84
C ARG A 334 -1.53 -7.28 32.99
N TRP A 335 -1.99 -6.05 33.02
CA TRP A 335 -1.12 -4.89 33.28
C TRP A 335 -1.76 -3.95 34.30
N THR A 336 -0.91 -3.27 35.06
CA THR A 336 -1.25 -2.15 35.95
C THR A 336 -0.53 -0.90 35.45
N ASN A 337 -0.69 0.23 36.13
CA ASN A 337 0.04 1.43 35.73
C ASN A 337 1.57 1.25 35.80
N ASP A 338 2.05 0.38 36.68
CA ASP A 338 3.47 0.22 36.98
C ASP A 338 4.08 -1.09 36.46
N HIS A 339 3.28 -2.15 36.25
CA HIS A 339 3.80 -3.49 35.93
C HIS A 339 2.99 -4.23 34.84
N LEU A 340 3.70 -5.09 34.10
CA LEU A 340 3.13 -6.12 33.25
C LEU A 340 3.29 -7.48 33.93
N TYR A 341 2.19 -8.19 34.12
CA TYR A 341 2.14 -9.50 34.73
C TYR A 341 1.83 -10.57 33.68
N LEU A 342 2.65 -11.61 33.63
CA LEU A 342 2.48 -12.76 32.73
C LEU A 342 2.43 -14.05 33.56
N LEU A 343 1.35 -14.83 33.37
CA LEU A 343 1.22 -16.16 33.96
C LEU A 343 1.39 -17.22 32.88
N TYR A 344 2.40 -18.07 33.05
CA TYR A 344 2.66 -19.23 32.20
C TYR A 344 2.08 -20.49 32.85
N ILE A 345 1.20 -21.17 32.13
CA ILE A 345 0.57 -22.42 32.53
C ILE A 345 1.13 -23.50 31.62
N CYS A 346 2.15 -24.21 32.09
CA CYS A 346 2.86 -25.22 31.32
C CYS A 346 2.55 -26.61 31.91
N PRO A 347 1.50 -27.32 31.44
CA PRO A 347 1.31 -28.69 31.85
C PRO A 347 2.48 -29.53 31.33
N TYR A 348 2.97 -30.44 32.15
CA TYR A 348 4.06 -31.34 31.82
C TYR A 348 3.69 -32.76 32.24
N ASP A 349 4.20 -33.74 31.49
CA ASP A 349 4.09 -35.15 31.87
C ASP A 349 5.20 -35.52 32.87
N GLU A 350 6.42 -35.02 32.62
CA GLU A 350 7.60 -35.21 33.47
C GLU A 350 8.35 -33.89 33.66
N LEU A 351 8.68 -33.56 34.92
CA LEU A 351 9.47 -32.38 35.26
C LEU A 351 10.87 -32.79 35.71
N ASN A 352 11.85 -32.54 34.84
CA ASN A 352 13.25 -32.77 35.14
C ASN A 352 13.83 -31.55 35.85
N LEU A 353 13.93 -31.63 37.18
CA LEU A 353 14.59 -30.62 37.99
C LEU A 353 16.05 -31.01 38.19
N LYS A 354 16.91 -29.99 38.25
CA LYS A 354 18.25 -30.17 38.81
C LYS A 354 18.09 -30.60 40.27
N PRO A 355 18.86 -31.60 40.77
CA PRO A 355 18.94 -31.85 42.21
C PRO A 355 19.37 -30.55 42.92
N ASP A 356 18.68 -30.20 44.00
CA ASP A 356 18.89 -28.98 44.78
C ASP A 356 18.81 -27.68 43.95
N PRO A 357 17.61 -27.31 43.46
CA PRO A 357 17.41 -26.02 42.82
C PRO A 357 17.59 -24.90 43.87
N THR A 358 18.66 -24.11 43.70
CA THR A 358 18.93 -22.90 44.49
C THR A 358 18.14 -21.71 44.01
#